data_AF-A0A0Q9QD48-F1
#
_entry.id   AF-A0A0Q9QD48-F1
#
_cell.length_a   1.000
_cell.length_b   1.000
_cell.length_c   1.000
_cell.angle_alpha   90.00
_cell.angle_beta   90.00
_cell.angle_gamma   90.00
#
_symmetry.space_group_name_H-M   'P 1'
#
loop_
_entity.id
_entity.type
_entity.pdbx_description
1 polymer ?
#
loop_
_entity_poly.entity_id
_entity_poly.type
_entity_poly.pdbx_seq_one_letter_code
_entity_poly.pdbx_strand_id
1 'polypeptide(L)'
;MNLHDWIDELCDVLDVETEVDEGLILDLARAAAKNVQKTSAPITAYLLGVAVGSRDADPEETERLAALAQGLAERWERPAGAPDPDDIDDEVPDDSGVDHTGEDFEEE
;
A
#
# COMPACT_ATOMS: atom_id res chain seq x y z
N MET A 1 21.97 -9.71 2.06
CA MET A 1 21.17 -8.82 1.22
C MET A 1 19.92 -8.47 1.98
N ASN A 2 19.96 -7.33 2.66
CA ASN A 2 18.82 -6.71 3.33
C ASN A 2 18.19 -5.65 2.37
N LEU A 3 17.16 -4.94 2.82
CA LEU A 3 16.50 -3.91 2.02
C LEU A 3 17.42 -2.73 1.69
N HIS A 4 18.24 -2.29 2.66
CA HIS A 4 19.24 -1.24 2.45
C HIS A 4 20.22 -1.59 1.32
N ASP A 5 20.80 -2.79 1.35
CA ASP A 5 21.74 -3.28 0.32
C ASP A 5 21.10 -3.25 -1.08
N TRP A 6 19.80 -3.57 -1.17
CA TRP A 6 19.06 -3.54 -2.42
C TRP A 6 18.81 -2.11 -2.91
N ILE A 7 18.48 -1.19 -2.01
CA ILE A 7 18.25 0.22 -2.35
C ILE A 7 19.52 0.87 -2.84
N ASP A 8 20.65 0.64 -2.16
CA ASP A 8 21.96 1.17 -2.57
C ASP A 8 22.32 0.70 -3.98
N GLU A 9 22.19 -0.60 -4.28
CA GLU A 9 22.51 -1.13 -5.61
C GLU A 9 21.50 -0.67 -6.68
N LEU A 10 20.24 -0.44 -6.31
CA LEU A 10 19.26 0.15 -7.22
C LEU A 10 19.57 1.61 -7.53
N CYS A 11 20.00 2.40 -6.55
CA CYS A 11 20.46 3.78 -6.76
C CYS A 11 21.65 3.82 -7.72
N ASP A 12 22.62 2.92 -7.55
CA ASP A 12 23.77 2.79 -8.46
C ASP A 12 23.34 2.44 -9.90
N VAL A 13 22.40 1.50 -10.06
CA VAL A 13 21.89 1.09 -11.39
C VAL A 13 21.12 2.21 -12.08
N LEU A 14 20.41 3.03 -11.31
CA LEU A 14 19.57 4.11 -11.82
C LEU A 14 20.30 5.46 -11.93
N ASP A 15 21.55 5.55 -11.48
CA ASP A 15 22.35 6.78 -11.42
C ASP A 15 21.64 7.88 -10.59
N VAL A 16 21.18 7.50 -9.39
CA VAL A 16 20.45 8.39 -8.48
C VAL A 16 21.25 8.62 -7.21
N GLU A 17 21.61 9.87 -6.94
CA GLU A 17 22.23 10.29 -5.68
C GLU A 17 21.16 10.79 -4.70
N THR A 18 20.50 9.88 -3.99
CA THR A 18 19.50 10.23 -2.97
C THR A 18 19.55 9.30 -1.76
N GLU A 19 19.28 9.86 -0.58
CA GLU A 19 19.00 9.08 0.63
C GLU A 19 17.49 8.80 0.68
N VAL A 20 17.12 7.54 0.95
CA VAL A 20 15.72 7.10 1.00
C VAL A 20 15.32 6.83 2.45
N ASP A 21 14.33 7.56 2.96
CA ASP A 21 13.66 7.20 4.21
C ASP A 21 12.66 6.06 3.95
N GLU A 22 13.13 4.83 4.17
CA GLU A 22 12.32 3.62 4.01
C GLU A 22 11.08 3.61 4.92
N GLY A 23 11.22 4.09 6.15
CA GLY A 23 10.13 4.11 7.12
C GLY A 23 8.99 4.99 6.63
N LEU A 24 9.33 6.21 6.23
CA LEU A 24 8.39 7.18 5.67
C LEU A 24 7.65 6.63 4.44
N ILE A 25 8.38 6.06 3.48
CA ILE A 25 7.78 5.53 2.25
C ILE A 25 6.88 4.33 2.55
N LEU A 26 7.33 3.39 3.39
CA LEU A 26 6.57 2.18 3.70
C LEU A 26 5.31 2.49 4.51
N ASP A 27 5.37 3.45 5.44
CA ASP A 27 4.18 3.86 6.21
C ASP A 27 3.19 4.65 5.34
N LEU A 28 3.67 5.52 4.46
CA LEU A 28 2.79 6.20 3.49
C LEU A 28 2.11 5.20 2.54
N ALA A 29 2.87 4.25 2.00
CA ALA A 29 2.33 3.20 1.14
C ALA A 29 1.28 2.37 1.87
N ARG A 30 1.54 2.02 3.14
CA ARG A 30 0.59 1.32 4.01
C ARG A 30 -0.68 2.15 4.26
N ALA A 31 -0.57 3.44 4.52
CA ALA A 31 -1.72 4.32 4.72
C ALA A 31 -2.57 4.42 3.45
N ALA A 32 -1.95 4.55 2.28
CA ALA A 32 -2.64 4.56 1.00
C ALA A 32 -3.35 3.23 0.70
N ALA A 33 -2.68 2.10 0.94
CA ALA A 33 -3.27 0.77 0.74
C ALA A 33 -4.50 0.54 1.62
N LYS A 34 -4.43 0.96 2.88
CA LYS A 34 -5.50 0.77 3.86
C LYS A 34 -6.71 1.66 3.60
N ASN A 35 -6.49 2.95 3.33
CA ASN A 35 -7.58 3.92 3.28
C ASN A 35 -8.15 4.13 1.87
N VAL A 36 -7.39 3.83 0.81
CA VAL A 36 -7.83 4.04 -0.57
C VAL A 36 -8.18 2.70 -1.23
N GLN A 37 -7.15 1.91 -1.58
CA GLN A 37 -7.24 0.54 -2.08
C GLN A 37 -5.82 -0.05 -2.12
N LYS A 38 -5.69 -1.38 -2.10
CA LYS A 38 -4.41 -2.09 -2.05
C LYS A 38 -3.40 -1.63 -3.12
N THR A 39 -3.87 -1.40 -4.35
CA THR A 39 -3.03 -0.94 -5.47
C THR A 39 -2.57 0.52 -5.36
N SER A 40 -3.11 1.29 -4.42
CA SER A 40 -2.68 2.69 -4.20
C SER A 40 -1.29 2.79 -3.58
N ALA A 41 -0.80 1.77 -2.85
CA ALA A 41 0.54 1.78 -2.27
C ALA A 41 1.66 2.12 -3.28
N PRO A 42 1.86 1.34 -4.37
CA PRO A 42 2.91 1.63 -5.35
C PRO A 42 2.65 2.92 -6.14
N ILE A 43 1.38 3.27 -6.39
CA ILE A 43 1.02 4.51 -7.10
C ILE A 43 1.40 5.73 -6.26
N THR A 44 1.10 5.71 -4.97
CA THR A 44 1.45 6.80 -4.04
C THR A 44 2.95 6.95 -3.90
N ALA A 45 3.70 5.85 -3.75
CA ALA A 45 5.16 5.90 -3.66
C ALA A 45 5.79 6.49 -4.94
N TYR A 46 5.33 6.06 -6.12
CA TYR A 46 5.77 6.60 -7.39
C TYR A 46 5.50 8.11 -7.51
N LEU A 47 4.28 8.55 -7.19
CA LEU A 47 3.92 9.97 -7.28
C LEU A 47 4.65 10.85 -6.26
N LEU A 48 4.93 10.33 -5.05
CA LEU A 48 5.77 11.03 -4.08
C LEU A 48 7.18 11.23 -4.66
N GLY A 49 7.79 10.17 -5.20
CA GLY A 49 9.12 10.26 -5.83
C GLY A 49 9.16 11.27 -6.99
N VAL A 50 8.13 11.26 -7.85
CA VAL A 50 8.00 12.27 -8.93
C VAL A 50 7.88 13.69 -8.37
N ALA A 51 7.09 13.89 -7.31
CA ALA A 51 6.91 15.20 -6.70
C ALA A 51 8.21 15.72 -6.07
N VAL A 52 8.92 14.87 -5.32
CA VAL A 52 10.22 15.17 -4.69
C VAL A 52 11.23 15.58 -5.77
N GLY A 53 11.44 14.74 -6.78
CA GLY A 53 12.39 15.03 -7.86
C GLY A 53 12.02 16.26 -8.69
N SER A 54 10.73 16.51 -8.93
CA SER A 54 10.28 17.69 -9.69
C SER A 54 10.47 19.02 -8.96
N ARG A 55 10.62 18.98 -7.64
CA ARG A 55 10.72 20.16 -6.77
C ARG A 55 12.13 20.38 -6.23
N ASP A 56 13.05 19.45 -6.50
CA ASP A 56 14.36 19.40 -5.85
C ASP A 56 14.19 19.48 -4.32
N ALA A 57 13.22 18.70 -3.81
CA ALA A 57 12.79 18.78 -2.42
C ALA A 57 13.87 18.25 -1.47
N ASP A 58 14.13 19.01 -0.41
CA ASP A 58 14.97 18.58 0.70
C ASP A 58 14.20 17.57 1.61
N PRO A 59 14.84 17.00 2.65
CA PRO A 59 14.18 16.06 3.54
C PRO A 59 12.92 16.64 4.23
N GLU A 60 12.93 17.91 4.60
CA GLU A 60 11.80 18.56 5.27
C GLU A 60 10.60 18.72 4.31
N GLU A 61 10.84 19.16 3.07
CA GLU A 61 9.80 19.24 2.05
C GLU A 61 9.31 17.84 1.64
N THR A 62 10.19 16.82 1.66
CA THR A 62 9.81 15.43 1.41
C THR A 62 8.83 14.90 2.47
N GLU A 63 9.12 15.12 3.75
CA GLU A 63 8.21 14.80 4.85
C GLU A 63 6.89 15.55 4.71
N ARG A 64 6.93 16.83 4.32
CA ARG A 64 5.73 17.65 4.11
C ARG A 64 4.87 17.12 2.96
N LEU A 65 5.48 16.70 1.85
CA LEU A 65 4.79 16.09 0.71
C LEU A 65 4.17 14.75 1.09
N ALA A 66 4.90 13.92 1.84
CA ALA A 66 4.40 12.66 2.36
C ALA A 66 3.21 12.87 3.31
N ALA A 67 3.29 13.85 4.21
CA ALA A 67 2.19 14.20 5.13
C ALA A 67 0.94 14.67 4.38
N LEU A 68 1.08 15.44 3.30
CA LEU A 68 -0.04 15.82 2.45
C LEU A 68 -0.70 14.62 1.76
N ALA A 69 0.11 13.69 1.23
CA ALA A 69 -0.38 12.48 0.60
C ALA A 69 -1.07 11.55 1.61
N GLN A 70 -0.50 11.39 2.80
CA GLN A 70 -1.09 10.63 3.90
C GLN A 70 -2.42 11.25 4.33
N GLY A 71 -2.46 12.55 4.58
CA GLY A 71 -3.69 13.25 4.96
C GLY A 71 -4.78 13.15 3.89
N LEU A 72 -4.43 13.09 2.61
CA LEU A 72 -5.37 12.80 1.53
C LEU A 72 -5.90 11.36 1.59
N ALA A 73 -5.02 10.39 1.82
CA ALA A 73 -5.41 8.98 1.94
C ALA A 73 -6.36 8.76 3.12
N GLU A 74 -6.05 9.30 4.30
CA GLU A 74 -6.83 9.11 5.53
C GLU A 74 -8.25 9.67 5.46
N ARG A 75 -8.45 10.76 4.72
CA ARG A 75 -9.78 11.38 4.50
C ARG A 75 -10.47 10.88 3.23
N TRP A 76 -9.93 9.86 2.57
CA TRP A 76 -10.51 9.31 1.36
C TRP A 76 -11.77 8.51 1.69
N GLU A 77 -12.94 9.12 1.52
CA GLU A 77 -14.22 8.44 1.66
C GLU A 77 -14.45 7.53 0.43
N ARG A 78 -14.31 6.22 0.62
CA ARG A 78 -14.67 5.25 -0.41
C ARG A 78 -16.18 5.33 -0.68
N PRO A 79 -16.64 5.49 -1.93
CA PRO A 79 -18.07 5.47 -2.24
C PRO A 79 -18.73 4.18 -1.77
N ALA A 80 -19.90 4.28 -1.15
CA ALA A 80 -20.71 3.11 -0.81
C ALA A 80 -21.06 2.34 -2.09
N GLY A 81 -20.52 1.11 -2.22
CA GLY A 81 -20.71 0.26 -3.41
C GLY A 81 -19.52 0.21 -4.38
N ALA A 82 -18.37 0.81 -4.05
CA ALA A 82 -17.14 0.49 -4.77
C ALA A 82 -16.84 -1.02 -4.60
N PRO A 83 -16.51 -1.76 -5.68
CA PRO A 83 -16.13 -3.17 -5.60
C PRO A 83 -15.01 -3.34 -4.57
N ASP A 84 -15.14 -4.33 -3.67
CA ASP A 84 -14.05 -4.64 -2.78
C ASP A 84 -12.91 -5.24 -3.63
N PRO A 85 -11.72 -4.63 -3.69
CA PRO A 85 -10.62 -5.15 -4.49
C PRO A 85 -10.10 -6.51 -3.98
N ASP A 86 -10.44 -6.91 -2.75
CA ASP A 86 -10.16 -8.23 -2.21
C ASP A 86 -11.40 -9.16 -2.25
N ASP A 87 -12.53 -8.73 -2.83
CA ASP A 87 -13.66 -9.63 -3.13
C ASP A 87 -13.19 -10.61 -4.22
N ILE A 88 -13.08 -11.88 -3.86
CA ILE A 88 -12.82 -12.93 -4.83
C ILE A 88 -14.19 -13.35 -5.37
N ASP A 89 -14.48 -12.96 -6.61
CA ASP A 89 -15.66 -13.39 -7.38
C ASP A 89 -15.49 -14.83 -7.89
N ASP A 90 -14.88 -15.70 -7.08
CA ASP A 90 -14.82 -17.12 -7.35
C ASP A 90 -16.21 -17.70 -7.07
N GLU A 91 -16.71 -18.48 -8.03
CA GLU A 91 -17.96 -19.20 -7.87
C GLU A 91 -17.85 -20.10 -6.62
N VAL A 92 -18.60 -19.76 -5.57
CA VAL A 92 -18.61 -20.53 -4.33
C VAL A 92 -18.97 -21.97 -4.69
N PRO A 93 -18.09 -22.95 -4.45
CA PRO A 93 -18.40 -24.34 -4.77
C PRO A 93 -19.66 -24.76 -4.02
N ASP A 94 -20.59 -25.41 -4.72
CA ASP A 94 -21.78 -25.98 -4.10
C ASP A 94 -21.37 -27.05 -3.07
N ASP A 95 -21.46 -26.69 -1.80
CA ASP A 95 -21.12 -27.52 -0.65
C ASP A 95 -22.30 -28.38 -0.18
N SER A 96 -23.44 -28.35 -0.88
CA SER A 96 -24.62 -29.15 -0.52
C SER A 96 -24.40 -30.67 -0.54
N GLY A 97 -23.31 -31.13 -1.18
CA GLY A 97 -22.85 -32.52 -1.17
C GLY A 97 -21.94 -32.89 -0.01
N VAL A 98 -21.56 -31.94 0.84
CA VAL A 98 -20.70 -32.15 2.02
C VAL A 98 -21.55 -32.68 3.18
N ASP A 99 -21.09 -33.77 3.79
CA ASP A 99 -21.76 -34.39 4.94
C ASP A 99 -21.37 -33.67 6.24
N HIS A 100 -22.24 -32.77 6.70
CA HIS A 100 -22.07 -32.03 7.97
C HIS A 100 -22.60 -32.80 9.20
N THR A 101 -23.01 -34.07 9.06
CA THR A 101 -23.65 -34.81 10.18
C THR A 101 -22.72 -35.10 11.36
N GLY A 102 -21.42 -34.86 11.22
CA GLY A 102 -20.42 -34.97 12.29
C GLY A 102 -19.87 -33.64 12.79
N GLU A 103 -20.39 -32.51 12.32
CA GLU A 103 -19.97 -31.18 12.80
C GLU A 103 -20.74 -30.86 14.09
N ASP A 104 -20.11 -31.13 15.24
CA ASP A 104 -20.56 -30.59 16.51
C ASP A 104 -20.16 -29.11 16.56
N PHE A 105 -21.14 -28.21 16.47
CA PHE A 105 -20.92 -26.81 16.82
C PHE A 105 -20.72 -26.76 18.34
N GLU A 106 -19.53 -26.41 18.80
CA GLU A 106 -19.32 -26.09 20.21
C GLU A 106 -20.18 -24.86 20.55
N GLU A 107 -21.30 -25.06 21.26
CA GLU A 107 -22.09 -23.98 21.84
C GLU A 107 -21.24 -23.31 22.94
N GLU A 108 -20.82 -22.06 22.71
CA GLU A 108 -20.18 -21.19 23.72
C GLU A 108 -21.16 -20.74 24.82
#